data_AF-A0A926K9N7-F1
#
_entry.id   AF-A0A926K9N7-F1
#
_cell.length_a   1.000
_cell.length_b   1.000
_cell.length_c   1.000
_cell.angle_alpha   90.00
_cell.angle_beta   90.00
_cell.angle_gamma   90.00
#
_symmetry.space_group_name_H-M   'P 1'
#
loop_
_entity.id
_entity.type
_entity.pdbx_description
1 polymer ?
#
loop_
_entity_poly.entity_id
_entity_poly.type
_entity_poly.pdbx_seq_one_letter_code
_entity_poly.pdbx_strand_id
1 'polypeptide(L)'
;MDAMIIVLLVANLLLLIAVLVAVILRTGRSGAGATGQDPSAQLRGDLRQVGDTVRQDLALQRTELGQALAREHHGQTTAQAQLRDLLDRSLTGVNEKLHQSSQTSLLAQNELKTTVETRFEELRLGNETKLEQLRLTVDEKLEGMRVGNEVKLEKMRETVDEKLQGTLEKRLGESFKLVSDRLEQVQKGLGEMQTLASDVGGLKRVLTNVKSRGSWGEVQLARQLEDVLTPDQYEQNVFITPGSRDSVEFAVKLPGRTEGERPVYLPIDSKFPQEDYERLLEAQESGDKDAAEAASKVVERVILTQAKLIAEKYIDPPHSTDFAIMYLPTEGLFAEVIRRPGLTSKLQNEIRVIVTGPTTLMSLLNSLQMGFRTLAIEQRSSEVWQVLSAAKQEFQKYGQVWDKLEKQLQTVQNTVQQGKTRTRAVERRLRSVETLELGGEQLELEDIFDELEAE
;
A
#
# COMPACT_ATOMS: atom_id res chain seq x y z
N MET A 1 -92.25 15.04 41.74
CA MET A 1 -92.84 14.67 43.04
C MET A 1 -93.97 15.60 43.49
N ASP A 2 -94.00 16.86 43.06
CA ASP A 2 -94.99 17.85 43.57
C ASP A 2 -96.41 17.74 42.97
N ALA A 3 -96.54 17.33 41.70
CA ALA A 3 -97.85 17.32 41.02
C ALA A 3 -98.86 16.32 41.62
N MET A 4 -98.39 15.15 42.05
CA MET A 4 -99.26 14.09 42.59
C MET A 4 -99.78 14.43 44.00
N ILE A 5 -98.97 15.14 44.81
CA ILE A 5 -99.34 15.61 46.15
C ILE A 5 -100.40 16.72 46.03
N ILE A 6 -100.27 17.62 45.04
CA ILE A 6 -101.25 18.68 44.77
C ILE A 6 -102.62 18.09 44.38
N VAL A 7 -102.65 17.07 43.50
CA VAL A 7 -103.91 16.41 43.09
C VAL A 7 -104.61 15.75 44.29
N LEU A 8 -103.85 15.10 45.18
CA LEU A 8 -104.39 14.47 46.39
C LEU A 8 -104.97 15.48 47.39
N LEU A 9 -104.32 16.64 47.57
CA LEU A 9 -104.82 17.71 48.44
C LEU A 9 -106.10 18.35 47.89
N VAL A 10 -106.19 18.58 46.59
CA VAL A 10 -107.38 19.14 45.94
C VAL A 10 -108.56 18.18 46.03
N ALA A 11 -108.34 16.88 45.82
CA ALA A 11 -109.40 15.87 45.94
C ALA A 11 -109.97 15.80 47.37
N ASN A 12 -109.11 15.87 48.40
CA ASN A 12 -109.54 15.82 49.80
C ASN A 12 -110.31 17.08 50.23
N LEU A 13 -109.92 18.26 49.71
CA LEU A 13 -110.64 19.52 49.95
C LEU A 13 -112.05 19.50 49.33
N LEU A 14 -112.19 18.98 48.11
CA LEU A 14 -113.50 18.86 47.44
C LEU A 14 -114.43 17.90 48.19
N LEU A 15 -113.91 16.80 48.74
CA LEU A 15 -114.68 15.85 49.55
C LEU A 15 -115.23 16.52 50.82
N LEU A 16 -114.41 17.32 51.51
CA LEU A 16 -114.79 18.07 52.72
C LEU A 16 -115.91 19.09 52.44
N ILE A 17 -115.83 19.80 51.31
CA ILE A 17 -116.87 20.75 50.88
C ILE A 17 -118.18 20.02 50.56
N ALA A 18 -118.12 18.89 49.86
CA ALA A 18 -119.31 18.10 49.53
C ALA A 18 -120.05 17.60 50.78
N VAL A 19 -119.31 17.13 51.80
CA VAL A 19 -119.89 16.71 53.09
C VAL A 19 -120.53 17.90 53.82
N LEU A 20 -119.88 19.07 53.81
CA LEU A 20 -120.41 20.29 54.43
C LEU A 20 -121.72 20.74 53.77
N VAL A 21 -121.78 20.73 52.43
CA VAL A 21 -122.98 21.09 51.66
C VAL A 21 -124.13 20.11 51.94
N ALA A 22 -123.84 18.80 52.02
CA ALA A 22 -124.84 17.79 52.35
C ALA A 22 -125.44 17.99 53.76
N VAL A 23 -124.62 18.40 54.74
CA VAL A 23 -125.09 18.69 56.11
C VAL A 23 -125.96 19.96 56.16
N ILE A 24 -125.59 21.00 55.42
CA ILE A 24 -126.35 22.27 55.36
C ILE A 24 -127.70 22.06 54.67
N LEU A 25 -127.75 21.31 53.56
CA LEU A 25 -128.99 21.04 52.84
C LEU A 25 -129.98 20.21 53.67
N ARG A 26 -129.49 19.35 54.57
CA ARG A 26 -130.34 18.48 55.41
C ARG A 26 -130.84 19.18 56.69
N THR A 27 -130.13 20.21 57.17
CA THR A 27 -130.54 21.01 58.35
C THR A 27 -131.46 22.18 57.99
N GLY A 28 -131.50 22.63 56.73
CA GLY A 28 -132.34 23.74 56.26
C GLY A 28 -133.81 23.42 55.96
N ARG A 29 -134.28 22.17 56.13
CA ARG A 29 -135.68 21.78 55.81
C ARG A 29 -136.27 20.84 56.85
N SER A 30 -136.61 21.39 58.01
CA SER A 30 -137.57 20.82 58.96
C SER A 30 -138.59 21.88 59.34
N GLY A 31 -139.77 21.82 58.73
CA GLY A 31 -140.88 22.73 59.05
C GLY A 31 -142.10 22.52 58.17
N ALA A 32 -143.07 21.78 58.73
CA ALA A 32 -144.48 21.69 58.37
C ALA A 32 -144.93 20.60 57.37
N GLY A 33 -145.68 19.63 57.91
CA GLY A 33 -146.81 19.02 57.18
C GLY A 33 -146.80 17.51 56.96
N ALA A 34 -147.13 16.77 58.02
CA ALA A 34 -147.89 15.51 58.03
C ALA A 34 -147.29 14.19 57.51
N THR A 35 -147.55 13.17 58.34
CA THR A 35 -147.53 11.71 58.12
C THR A 35 -146.18 10.99 58.05
N GLY A 36 -145.76 10.52 59.24
CA GLY A 36 -145.42 9.12 59.45
C GLY A 36 -144.14 8.59 58.81
N GLN A 37 -143.03 8.67 59.55
CA GLN A 37 -142.08 7.58 59.85
C GLN A 37 -140.81 8.17 60.48
N ASP A 38 -140.32 7.52 61.54
CA ASP A 38 -139.26 7.95 62.44
C ASP A 38 -137.90 8.18 61.70
N PRO A 39 -137.40 9.43 61.55
CA PRO A 39 -136.27 9.81 60.67
C PRO A 39 -134.87 9.46 61.16
N SER A 40 -134.75 8.80 62.32
CA SER A 40 -133.47 8.50 62.98
C SER A 40 -132.74 7.29 62.40
N ALA A 41 -133.45 6.42 61.67
CA ALA A 41 -132.89 5.22 61.04
C ALA A 41 -132.17 5.50 59.70
N GLN A 42 -132.68 6.42 58.88
CA GLN A 42 -132.08 6.76 57.58
C GLN A 42 -130.74 7.51 57.73
N LEU A 43 -130.62 8.39 58.73
CA LEU A 43 -129.38 9.15 58.97
C LEU A 43 -128.19 8.22 59.34
N ARG A 44 -128.46 7.14 60.08
CA ARG A 44 -127.45 6.13 60.47
C ARG A 44 -127.05 5.21 59.31
N GLY A 45 -127.94 5.02 58.33
CA GLY A 45 -127.64 4.28 57.09
C GLY A 45 -126.70 5.06 56.18
N ASP A 46 -127.03 6.33 55.90
CA ASP A 46 -126.24 7.18 54.99
C ASP A 46 -124.82 7.45 55.55
N LEU A 47 -124.69 7.67 56.87
CA LEU A 47 -123.39 7.88 57.51
C LEU A 47 -122.49 6.63 57.50
N ARG A 48 -123.07 5.42 57.50
CA ARG A 48 -122.30 4.19 57.29
C ARG A 48 -121.87 4.05 55.84
N GLN A 49 -122.76 4.30 54.90
CA GLN A 49 -122.48 4.14 53.48
C GLN A 49 -121.39 5.11 52.98
N VAL A 50 -121.40 6.36 53.44
CA VAL A 50 -120.35 7.35 53.11
C VAL A 50 -119.02 7.01 53.81
N GLY A 51 -119.07 6.55 55.06
CA GLY A 51 -117.88 6.11 55.78
C GLY A 51 -117.20 4.90 55.14
N ASP A 52 -117.99 3.96 54.61
CA ASP A 52 -117.49 2.77 53.94
C ASP A 52 -116.94 3.08 52.53
N THR A 53 -117.58 4.00 51.78
CA THR A 53 -117.07 4.42 50.45
C THR A 53 -115.76 5.19 50.55
N VAL A 54 -115.63 6.13 51.50
CA VAL A 54 -114.37 6.87 51.69
C VAL A 54 -113.24 5.95 52.16
N ARG A 55 -113.53 4.95 53.01
CA ARG A 55 -112.54 3.94 53.39
C ARG A 55 -112.14 3.06 52.22
N GLN A 56 -113.07 2.72 51.35
CA GLN A 56 -112.82 1.92 50.16
C GLN A 56 -111.96 2.69 49.15
N ASP A 57 -112.27 3.95 48.88
CA ASP A 57 -111.48 4.80 47.98
C ASP A 57 -110.06 5.05 48.50
N LEU A 58 -109.92 5.34 49.80
CA LEU A 58 -108.59 5.55 50.38
C LEU A 58 -107.74 4.28 50.39
N ALA A 59 -108.39 3.11 50.55
CA ALA A 59 -107.72 1.82 50.43
C ALA A 59 -107.27 1.57 48.99
N LEU A 60 -108.12 1.82 47.99
CA LEU A 60 -107.77 1.68 46.57
C LEU A 60 -106.62 2.61 46.19
N GLN A 61 -106.69 3.89 46.56
CA GLN A 61 -105.66 4.88 46.24
C GLN A 61 -104.31 4.56 46.90
N ARG A 62 -104.30 4.06 48.16
CA ARG A 62 -103.07 3.57 48.82
C ARG A 62 -102.50 2.34 48.12
N THR A 63 -103.37 1.46 47.65
CA THR A 63 -102.94 0.23 46.97
C THR A 63 -102.35 0.55 45.59
N GLU A 64 -102.96 1.45 44.83
CA GLU A 64 -102.45 1.91 43.54
C GLU A 64 -101.13 2.68 43.66
N LEU A 65 -100.99 3.56 44.66
CA LEU A 65 -99.73 4.27 44.90
C LEU A 65 -98.62 3.34 45.36
N GLY A 66 -98.93 2.37 46.22
CA GLY A 66 -97.98 1.32 46.61
C GLY A 66 -97.53 0.49 45.40
N GLN A 67 -98.45 0.18 44.48
CA GLN A 67 -98.13 -0.53 43.24
C GLN A 67 -97.32 0.31 42.25
N ALA A 68 -97.61 1.61 42.10
CA ALA A 68 -96.87 2.51 41.22
C ALA A 68 -95.42 2.70 41.69
N LEU A 69 -95.22 2.97 42.99
CA LEU A 69 -93.89 3.09 43.58
C LEU A 69 -93.13 1.76 43.54
N ALA A 70 -93.80 0.63 43.77
CA ALA A 70 -93.17 -0.68 43.63
C ALA A 70 -92.71 -0.95 42.18
N ARG A 71 -93.49 -0.54 41.17
CA ARG A 71 -93.09 -0.67 39.76
C ARG A 71 -91.92 0.23 39.39
N GLU A 72 -91.90 1.47 39.89
CA GLU A 72 -90.79 2.40 39.64
C GLU A 72 -89.50 1.94 40.32
N HIS A 73 -89.56 1.54 41.60
CA HIS A 73 -88.42 0.94 42.30
C HIS A 73 -87.96 -0.38 41.66
N HIS A 74 -88.89 -1.22 41.19
CA HIS A 74 -88.54 -2.45 40.49
C HIS A 74 -87.90 -2.17 39.12
N GLY A 75 -88.39 -1.17 38.38
CA GLY A 75 -87.79 -0.73 37.12
C GLY A 75 -86.39 -0.13 37.30
N GLN A 76 -86.18 0.67 38.35
CA GLN A 76 -84.87 1.27 38.63
C GLN A 76 -83.85 0.25 39.12
N THR A 77 -84.26 -0.71 39.96
CA THR A 77 -83.39 -1.80 40.43
C THR A 77 -83.05 -2.79 39.31
N THR A 78 -83.98 -3.09 38.41
CA THR A 78 -83.69 -3.91 37.22
C THR A 78 -82.76 -3.21 36.24
N ALA A 79 -82.95 -1.90 35.99
CA ALA A 79 -82.04 -1.11 35.16
C ALA A 79 -80.61 -1.04 35.76
N GLN A 80 -80.48 -0.85 37.08
CA GLN A 80 -79.18 -0.89 37.75
C GLN A 80 -78.54 -2.29 37.72
N ALA A 81 -79.34 -3.36 37.88
CA ALA A 81 -78.85 -4.73 37.77
C ALA A 81 -78.35 -5.04 36.35
N GLN A 82 -79.05 -4.59 35.31
CA GLN A 82 -78.63 -4.75 33.91
C GLN A 82 -77.34 -3.98 33.60
N LEU A 83 -77.19 -2.75 34.12
CA LEU A 83 -75.96 -1.99 33.94
C LEU A 83 -74.77 -2.65 34.64
N ARG A 84 -74.97 -3.18 35.85
CA ARG A 84 -73.94 -3.94 36.56
C ARG A 84 -73.56 -5.22 35.83
N ASP A 85 -74.52 -5.97 35.30
CA ASP A 85 -74.27 -7.18 34.50
C ASP A 85 -73.52 -6.86 33.20
N LEU A 86 -73.86 -5.76 32.51
CA LEU A 86 -73.12 -5.33 31.32
C LEU A 86 -71.67 -4.90 31.63
N LEU A 87 -71.47 -4.17 32.72
CA LEU A 87 -70.12 -3.78 33.17
C LEU A 87 -69.29 -5.01 33.58
N ASP A 88 -69.89 -5.96 34.29
CA ASP A 88 -69.21 -7.18 34.70
C ASP A 88 -68.84 -8.05 33.50
N ARG A 89 -69.74 -8.19 32.52
CA ARG A 89 -69.46 -8.85 31.23
C ARG A 89 -68.39 -8.13 30.41
N SER A 90 -68.35 -6.80 30.45
CA SER A 90 -67.33 -6.02 29.74
C SER A 90 -65.96 -6.16 30.42
N LEU A 91 -65.90 -6.08 31.75
CA LEU A 91 -64.66 -6.23 32.52
C LEU A 91 -64.11 -7.65 32.41
N THR A 92 -64.96 -8.67 32.51
CA THR A 92 -64.57 -10.06 32.29
C THR A 92 -64.09 -10.26 30.85
N GLY A 93 -64.78 -9.71 29.85
CA GLY A 93 -64.36 -9.78 28.45
C GLY A 93 -63.02 -9.08 28.16
N VAL A 94 -62.75 -7.94 28.79
CA VAL A 94 -61.46 -7.23 28.69
C VAL A 94 -60.36 -8.01 29.40
N ASN A 95 -60.63 -8.53 30.60
CA ASN A 95 -59.65 -9.31 31.36
C ASN A 95 -59.29 -10.61 30.64
N GLU A 96 -60.28 -11.30 30.06
CA GLU A 96 -60.08 -12.50 29.24
C GLU A 96 -59.21 -12.19 28.02
N LYS A 97 -59.52 -11.11 27.26
CA LYS A 97 -58.71 -10.70 26.10
C LYS A 97 -57.30 -10.27 26.50
N LEU A 98 -57.14 -9.61 27.64
CA LEU A 98 -55.82 -9.22 28.15
C LEU A 98 -55.00 -10.44 28.56
N HIS A 99 -55.60 -11.41 29.25
CA HIS A 99 -54.97 -12.68 29.58
C HIS A 99 -54.59 -13.46 28.32
N GLN A 100 -55.49 -13.53 27.34
CA GLN A 100 -55.24 -14.19 26.06
C GLN A 100 -54.12 -13.51 25.27
N SER A 101 -54.10 -12.17 25.23
CA SER A 101 -53.05 -11.38 24.60
C SER A 101 -51.70 -11.52 25.32
N SER A 102 -51.71 -11.54 26.65
CA SER A 102 -50.50 -11.75 27.45
C SER A 102 -49.95 -13.16 27.25
N GLN A 103 -50.82 -14.16 27.18
CA GLN A 103 -50.43 -15.55 26.99
C GLN A 103 -49.87 -15.79 25.58
N THR A 104 -50.51 -15.23 24.55
CA THR A 104 -49.99 -15.29 23.17
C THR A 104 -48.66 -14.57 23.03
N SER A 105 -48.47 -13.42 23.68
CA SER A 105 -47.17 -12.74 23.72
C SER A 105 -46.07 -13.56 24.40
N LEU A 106 -46.39 -14.24 25.51
CA LEU A 106 -45.45 -15.13 26.19
C LEU A 106 -45.07 -16.35 25.34
N LEU A 107 -46.03 -16.93 24.62
CA LEU A 107 -45.77 -18.03 23.69
C LEU A 107 -44.89 -17.58 22.53
N ALA A 108 -45.18 -16.42 21.92
CA ALA A 108 -44.37 -15.84 20.87
C ALA A 108 -42.94 -15.49 21.34
N GLN A 109 -42.78 -14.99 22.56
CA GLN A 109 -41.46 -14.72 23.14
C GLN A 109 -40.68 -16.02 23.41
N ASN A 110 -41.34 -17.06 23.91
CA ASN A 110 -40.70 -18.36 24.11
C ASN A 110 -40.31 -19.01 22.76
N GLU A 111 -41.16 -18.91 21.74
CA GLU A 111 -40.86 -19.39 20.39
C GLU A 111 -39.69 -18.63 19.74
N LEU A 112 -39.65 -17.30 19.92
CA LEU A 112 -38.51 -16.50 19.47
C LEU A 112 -37.22 -16.92 20.19
N LYS A 113 -37.29 -17.12 21.51
CA LYS A 113 -36.15 -17.56 22.32
C LYS A 113 -35.63 -18.92 21.85
N THR A 114 -36.49 -19.91 21.68
CA THR A 114 -36.09 -21.25 21.22
C THR A 114 -35.53 -21.20 19.80
N THR A 115 -36.10 -20.38 18.92
CA THR A 115 -35.59 -20.18 17.55
C THR A 115 -34.20 -19.55 17.57
N VAL A 116 -33.97 -18.53 18.40
CA VAL A 116 -32.66 -17.90 18.56
C VAL A 116 -31.64 -18.88 19.14
N GLU A 117 -32.00 -19.64 20.18
CA GLU A 117 -31.13 -20.68 20.76
C GLU A 117 -30.74 -21.74 19.70
N THR A 118 -31.70 -22.19 18.90
CA THR A 118 -31.46 -23.16 17.82
C THR A 118 -30.55 -22.59 16.73
N ARG A 119 -30.79 -21.35 16.29
CA ARG A 119 -29.92 -20.66 15.32
C ARG A 119 -28.51 -20.44 15.86
N PHE A 120 -28.38 -20.15 17.16
CA PHE A 120 -27.09 -19.95 17.79
C PHE A 120 -26.29 -21.26 17.85
N GLU A 121 -26.93 -22.37 18.19
CA GLU A 121 -26.30 -23.69 18.15
C GLU A 121 -25.96 -24.13 16.72
N GLU A 122 -26.82 -23.87 15.73
CA GLU A 122 -26.50 -24.11 14.31
C GLU A 122 -25.26 -23.31 13.85
N LEU A 123 -25.17 -22.03 14.23
CA LEU A 123 -24.01 -21.19 13.92
C LEU A 123 -22.75 -21.67 14.63
N ARG A 124 -22.88 -22.10 15.89
CA ARG A 124 -21.77 -22.61 16.69
C ARG A 124 -21.21 -23.91 16.09
N LEU A 125 -22.07 -24.87 15.79
CA LEU A 125 -21.70 -26.13 15.12
C LEU A 125 -21.13 -25.87 13.71
N GLY A 126 -21.72 -24.95 12.95
CA GLY A 126 -21.21 -24.57 11.63
C GLY A 126 -19.84 -23.91 11.69
N ASN A 127 -19.59 -23.06 12.68
CA ASN A 127 -18.27 -22.45 12.91
C ASN A 127 -17.23 -23.46 13.38
N GLU A 128 -17.59 -24.38 14.28
CA GLU A 128 -16.70 -25.45 14.73
C GLU A 128 -16.28 -26.35 13.57
N THR A 129 -17.24 -26.73 12.71
CA THR A 129 -16.97 -27.50 11.48
C THR A 129 -16.06 -26.74 10.50
N LYS A 130 -16.29 -25.43 10.31
CA LYS A 130 -15.44 -24.61 9.43
C LYS A 130 -14.04 -24.44 9.98
N LEU A 131 -13.88 -24.27 11.29
CA LEU A 131 -12.58 -24.17 11.93
C LEU A 131 -11.80 -25.47 11.81
N GLU A 132 -12.47 -26.62 11.95
CA GLU A 132 -11.85 -27.92 11.74
C GLU A 132 -11.45 -28.14 10.26
N GLN A 133 -12.32 -27.76 9.31
CA GLN A 133 -11.98 -27.80 7.88
C GLN A 133 -10.79 -26.90 7.52
N LEU A 134 -10.73 -25.69 8.10
CA LEU A 134 -9.60 -24.79 7.93
C LEU A 134 -8.33 -25.40 8.51
N ARG A 135 -8.40 -26.00 9.70
CA ARG A 135 -7.27 -26.69 10.32
C ARG A 135 -6.75 -27.82 9.44
N LEU A 136 -7.63 -28.69 8.95
CA LEU A 136 -7.26 -29.79 8.05
C LEU A 136 -6.64 -29.29 6.73
N THR A 137 -7.20 -28.24 6.14
CA THR A 137 -6.68 -27.66 4.88
C THR A 137 -5.32 -27.01 5.09
N VAL A 138 -5.12 -26.33 6.22
CA VAL A 138 -3.82 -25.73 6.58
C VAL A 138 -2.78 -26.82 6.82
N ASP A 139 -3.13 -27.89 7.54
CA ASP A 139 -2.25 -29.03 7.77
C ASP A 139 -1.87 -29.72 6.45
N GLU A 140 -2.84 -29.94 5.54
CA GLU A 140 -2.59 -30.51 4.21
C GLU A 140 -1.67 -29.61 3.36
N LYS A 141 -1.87 -28.29 3.39
CA LYS A 141 -1.02 -27.33 2.66
C LYS A 141 0.39 -27.23 3.25
N LEU A 142 0.52 -27.27 4.57
CA LEU A 142 1.82 -27.27 5.26
C LEU A 142 2.58 -28.55 4.95
N GLU A 143 1.93 -29.71 4.99
CA GLU A 143 2.57 -30.97 4.64
C GLU A 143 2.94 -31.02 3.15
N GLY A 144 2.08 -30.52 2.27
CA GLY A 144 2.38 -30.37 0.85
C GLY A 144 3.58 -29.44 0.58
N MET A 145 3.72 -28.36 1.35
CA MET A 145 4.90 -27.49 1.29
C MET A 145 6.16 -28.17 1.84
N ARG A 146 6.04 -28.93 2.94
CA ARG A 146 7.15 -29.68 3.53
C ARG A 146 7.70 -30.71 2.54
N VAL A 147 6.83 -31.55 1.99
CA VAL A 147 7.18 -32.56 0.97
C VAL A 147 7.70 -31.90 -0.31
N GLY A 148 7.05 -30.83 -0.78
CA GLY A 148 7.50 -30.09 -1.96
C GLY A 148 8.88 -29.46 -1.80
N ASN A 149 9.21 -28.97 -0.60
CA ASN A 149 10.54 -28.45 -0.28
C ASN A 149 11.57 -29.57 -0.18
N GLU A 150 11.23 -30.71 0.41
CA GLU A 150 12.11 -31.88 0.52
C GLU A 150 12.49 -32.41 -0.87
N VAL A 151 11.52 -32.53 -1.78
CA VAL A 151 11.76 -32.92 -3.19
C VAL A 151 12.61 -31.87 -3.94
N LYS A 152 12.37 -30.58 -3.72
CA LYS A 152 13.19 -29.52 -4.34
C LYS A 152 14.61 -29.50 -3.81
N LEU A 153 14.81 -29.74 -2.52
CA LEU A 153 16.13 -29.84 -1.90
C LEU A 153 16.89 -31.04 -2.44
N GLU A 154 16.24 -32.20 -2.57
CA GLU A 154 16.87 -33.38 -3.15
C GLU A 154 17.20 -33.16 -4.63
N LYS A 155 16.31 -32.55 -5.41
CA LYS A 155 16.58 -32.21 -6.82
C LYS A 155 17.71 -31.17 -6.97
N MET A 156 17.81 -30.22 -6.04
CA MET A 156 18.94 -29.29 -5.97
C MET A 156 20.23 -30.04 -5.64
N ARG A 157 20.19 -30.98 -4.70
CA ARG A 157 21.33 -31.81 -4.34
C ARG A 157 21.80 -32.66 -5.53
N GLU A 158 20.89 -33.33 -6.23
CA GLU A 158 21.21 -34.08 -7.46
C GLU A 158 21.81 -33.16 -8.53
N THR A 159 21.21 -31.99 -8.78
CA THR A 159 21.72 -31.04 -9.79
C THR A 159 23.09 -30.49 -9.40
N VAL A 160 23.31 -30.24 -8.10
CA VAL A 160 24.57 -29.73 -7.57
C VAL A 160 25.64 -30.81 -7.63
N ASP A 161 25.34 -32.05 -7.26
CA ASP A 161 26.25 -33.20 -7.39
C ASP A 161 26.59 -33.46 -8.87
N GLU A 162 25.60 -33.46 -9.77
CA GLU A 162 25.82 -33.70 -11.19
C GLU A 162 26.65 -32.58 -11.85
N LYS A 163 26.40 -31.31 -11.48
CA LYS A 163 27.20 -30.18 -11.98
C LYS A 163 28.56 -30.07 -11.32
N LEU A 164 28.70 -30.30 -10.02
CA LEU A 164 30.00 -30.27 -9.36
C LEU A 164 30.83 -31.45 -9.83
N GLN A 165 30.34 -32.68 -9.71
CA GLN A 165 31.11 -33.86 -10.06
C GLN A 165 31.41 -33.93 -11.56
N GLY A 166 30.42 -33.66 -12.42
CA GLY A 166 30.63 -33.67 -13.88
C GLY A 166 31.55 -32.56 -14.39
N THR A 167 31.48 -31.35 -13.82
CA THR A 167 32.31 -30.22 -14.25
C THR A 167 33.68 -30.24 -13.59
N LEU A 168 33.76 -30.69 -12.34
CA LEU A 168 35.01 -30.83 -11.59
C LEU A 168 35.82 -32.02 -12.10
N GLU A 169 35.22 -33.19 -12.39
CA GLU A 169 35.95 -34.32 -12.98
C GLU A 169 36.43 -34.00 -14.40
N LYS A 170 35.64 -33.29 -15.22
CA LYS A 170 36.11 -32.80 -16.52
C LYS A 170 37.24 -31.80 -16.39
N ARG A 171 37.10 -30.78 -15.55
CA ARG A 171 38.14 -29.75 -15.38
C ARG A 171 39.38 -30.28 -14.68
N LEU A 172 39.25 -31.15 -13.68
CA LEU A 172 40.38 -31.83 -13.05
C LEU A 172 41.00 -32.82 -14.02
N GLY A 173 40.23 -33.57 -14.81
CA GLY A 173 40.75 -34.47 -15.83
C GLY A 173 41.52 -33.72 -16.91
N GLU A 174 41.00 -32.61 -17.41
CA GLU A 174 41.68 -31.72 -18.36
C GLU A 174 42.90 -31.04 -17.74
N SER A 175 42.82 -30.61 -16.48
CA SER A 175 43.94 -29.99 -15.77
C SER A 175 45.04 -31.01 -15.44
N PHE A 176 44.69 -32.23 -15.02
CA PHE A 176 45.64 -33.31 -14.77
C PHE A 176 46.22 -33.85 -16.07
N LYS A 177 45.46 -33.87 -17.16
CA LYS A 177 45.99 -34.18 -18.49
C LYS A 177 46.95 -33.09 -18.96
N LEU A 178 46.62 -31.82 -18.82
CA LEU A 178 47.52 -30.70 -19.13
C LEU A 178 48.78 -30.73 -18.27
N VAL A 179 48.65 -31.06 -16.98
CA VAL A 179 49.78 -31.19 -16.05
C VAL A 179 50.61 -32.43 -16.38
N SER A 180 49.99 -33.54 -16.78
CA SER A 180 50.69 -34.77 -17.20
C SER A 180 51.39 -34.57 -18.54
N ASP A 181 50.75 -33.92 -19.51
CA ASP A 181 51.34 -33.52 -20.79
C ASP A 181 52.51 -32.56 -20.54
N ARG A 182 52.37 -31.59 -19.63
CA ARG A 182 53.48 -30.71 -19.21
C ARG A 182 54.57 -31.47 -18.47
N LEU A 183 54.25 -32.45 -17.63
CA LEU A 183 55.23 -33.30 -16.94
C LEU A 183 55.97 -34.22 -17.92
N GLU A 184 55.30 -34.75 -18.93
CA GLU A 184 55.91 -35.53 -20.01
C GLU A 184 56.79 -34.62 -20.89
N GLN A 185 56.32 -33.41 -21.20
CA GLN A 185 57.08 -32.41 -21.94
C GLN A 185 58.28 -31.89 -21.13
N VAL A 186 58.17 -31.83 -19.80
CA VAL A 186 59.26 -31.54 -18.87
C VAL A 186 60.19 -32.75 -18.72
N GLN A 187 59.71 -33.98 -18.74
CA GLN A 187 60.57 -35.18 -18.74
C GLN A 187 61.30 -35.35 -20.08
N LYS A 188 60.66 -35.07 -21.21
CA LYS A 188 61.30 -34.95 -22.53
C LYS A 188 62.29 -33.80 -22.54
N GLY A 189 61.90 -32.63 -22.03
CA GLY A 189 62.76 -31.47 -21.89
C GLY A 189 63.95 -31.71 -20.94
N LEU A 190 63.79 -32.52 -19.90
CA LEU A 190 64.86 -32.94 -18.98
C LEU A 190 65.77 -34.02 -19.60
N GLY A 191 65.22 -34.93 -20.41
CA GLY A 191 65.98 -35.86 -21.24
C GLY A 191 66.79 -35.15 -22.32
N GLU A 192 66.22 -34.09 -22.90
CA GLU A 192 66.92 -33.14 -23.76
C GLU A 192 67.91 -32.29 -22.96
N MET A 193 67.68 -31.95 -21.67
CA MET A 193 68.65 -31.29 -20.77
C MET A 193 69.87 -32.15 -20.42
N GLN A 194 69.76 -33.48 -20.38
CA GLN A 194 70.95 -34.35 -20.28
C GLN A 194 71.84 -34.21 -21.53
N THR A 195 71.27 -33.80 -22.67
CA THR A 195 71.98 -33.45 -23.91
C THR A 195 72.31 -31.94 -24.02
N LEU A 196 71.55 -31.07 -23.34
CA LEU A 196 71.66 -29.61 -23.29
C LEU A 196 72.60 -29.10 -22.18
N ALA A 197 73.08 -29.97 -21.28
CA ALA A 197 74.23 -29.68 -20.42
C ALA A 197 75.52 -29.40 -21.21
N SER A 198 75.50 -29.64 -22.54
CA SER A 198 76.56 -29.30 -23.48
C SER A 198 76.41 -27.91 -24.14
N ASP A 199 75.22 -27.27 -24.14
CA ASP A 199 74.99 -26.04 -24.93
C ASP A 199 74.57 -24.84 -24.04
N VAL A 200 75.48 -24.41 -23.17
CA VAL A 200 75.45 -23.09 -22.51
C VAL A 200 75.73 -21.95 -23.53
N GLY A 201 75.65 -22.21 -24.84
CA GLY A 201 75.79 -21.21 -25.91
C GLY A 201 74.47 -20.58 -26.39
N GLY A 202 73.31 -21.14 -26.03
CA GLY A 202 72.00 -20.72 -26.53
C GLY A 202 71.53 -19.35 -26.02
N LEU A 203 71.77 -19.03 -24.74
CA LEU A 203 71.39 -17.73 -24.16
C LEU A 203 72.19 -16.57 -24.77
N LYS A 204 73.48 -16.81 -25.07
CA LYS A 204 74.33 -15.83 -25.78
C LYS A 204 73.83 -15.61 -27.21
N ARG A 205 73.30 -16.65 -27.88
CA ARG A 205 72.77 -16.56 -29.25
C ARG A 205 71.47 -15.76 -29.37
N VAL A 206 70.56 -15.83 -28.40
CA VAL A 206 69.30 -15.05 -28.44
C VAL A 206 69.54 -13.55 -28.27
N LEU A 207 70.62 -13.14 -27.58
CA LEU A 207 71.05 -11.75 -27.46
C LEU A 207 71.86 -11.24 -28.67
N THR A 208 72.30 -12.13 -29.58
CA THR A 208 73.08 -11.74 -30.78
C THR A 208 72.26 -11.34 -32.01
N ASN A 209 70.92 -11.50 -32.01
CA ASN A 209 70.08 -11.14 -33.16
C ASN A 209 69.35 -9.79 -32.97
N VAL A 210 69.62 -8.80 -33.83
CA VAL A 210 69.05 -7.43 -33.81
C VAL A 210 67.52 -7.40 -33.70
N LYS A 211 66.80 -8.35 -34.32
CA LYS A 211 65.33 -8.40 -34.24
C LYS A 211 64.81 -8.91 -32.89
N SER A 212 65.51 -9.86 -32.29
CA SER A 212 65.20 -10.35 -30.94
C SER A 212 65.52 -9.30 -29.87
N ARG A 213 66.48 -8.39 -30.14
CA ARG A 213 66.87 -7.28 -29.25
C ARG A 213 65.77 -6.23 -29.05
N GLY A 214 65.14 -5.76 -30.13
CA GLY A 214 64.02 -4.80 -30.03
C GLY A 214 62.78 -5.40 -29.38
N SER A 215 62.44 -6.63 -29.79
CA SER A 215 61.26 -7.34 -29.29
C SER A 215 61.29 -7.61 -27.78
N TRP A 216 62.46 -7.79 -27.16
CA TRP A 216 62.54 -8.00 -25.70
C TRP A 216 62.09 -6.76 -24.90
N GLY A 217 62.52 -5.57 -25.33
CA GLY A 217 62.11 -4.31 -24.70
C GLY A 217 60.62 -4.05 -24.86
N GLU A 218 60.07 -4.33 -26.05
CA GLU A 218 58.63 -4.24 -26.34
C GLU A 218 57.82 -5.22 -25.48
N VAL A 219 58.27 -6.47 -25.33
CA VAL A 219 57.58 -7.48 -24.50
C VAL A 219 57.58 -7.09 -23.03
N GLN A 220 58.68 -6.52 -22.52
CA GLN A 220 58.73 -6.04 -21.15
C GLN A 220 57.78 -4.85 -20.94
N LEU A 221 57.77 -3.90 -21.88
CA LEU A 221 56.85 -2.76 -21.85
C LEU A 221 55.38 -3.23 -21.90
N ALA A 222 55.06 -4.17 -22.78
CA ALA A 222 53.73 -4.76 -22.89
C ALA A 222 53.24 -5.31 -21.55
N ARG A 223 54.09 -6.10 -20.87
CA ARG A 223 53.76 -6.68 -19.56
C ARG A 223 53.51 -5.61 -18.50
N GLN A 224 54.34 -4.57 -18.45
CA GLN A 224 54.13 -3.47 -17.50
C GLN A 224 52.81 -2.72 -17.74
N LEU A 225 52.42 -2.54 -19.00
CA LEU A 225 51.15 -1.94 -19.35
C LEU A 225 49.98 -2.87 -18.98
N GLU A 226 50.07 -4.17 -19.28
CA GLU A 226 49.05 -5.17 -18.94
C GLU A 226 48.84 -5.33 -17.43
N ASP A 227 49.90 -5.22 -16.62
CA ASP A 227 49.83 -5.35 -15.16
C ASP A 227 49.08 -4.17 -14.51
N VAL A 228 49.11 -2.97 -15.11
CA VAL A 228 48.59 -1.74 -14.50
C VAL A 228 47.32 -1.21 -15.19
N LEU A 229 47.27 -1.28 -16.52
CA LEU A 229 46.21 -0.68 -17.32
C LEU A 229 45.29 -1.76 -17.90
N THR A 230 44.00 -1.44 -18.04
CA THR A 230 43.09 -2.33 -18.76
C THR A 230 43.32 -2.21 -20.28
N PRO A 231 42.97 -3.24 -21.07
CA PRO A 231 43.12 -3.20 -22.54
C PRO A 231 42.45 -2.01 -23.22
N ASP A 232 41.42 -1.43 -22.61
CA ASP A 232 40.73 -0.24 -23.14
C ASP A 232 41.50 1.07 -22.88
N GLN A 233 42.45 1.08 -21.94
CA GLN A 233 43.20 2.27 -21.52
C GLN A 233 44.51 2.48 -22.31
N TYR A 234 44.91 1.52 -23.14
CA TYR A 234 46.07 1.67 -24.02
C TYR A 234 45.80 0.98 -25.36
N GLU A 235 46.70 1.17 -26.32
CA GLU A 235 46.63 0.53 -27.63
C GLU A 235 48.04 0.24 -28.13
N GLN A 236 48.18 -0.81 -28.94
CA GLN A 236 49.47 -1.26 -29.48
C GLN A 236 49.56 -0.89 -30.96
N ASN A 237 50.76 -0.55 -31.44
CA ASN A 237 51.05 -0.24 -32.84
C ASN A 237 50.12 0.86 -33.42
N VAL A 238 50.05 1.99 -32.72
CA VAL A 238 49.09 3.08 -33.02
C VAL A 238 49.67 4.07 -34.02
N PHE A 239 48.88 4.42 -35.03
CA PHE A 239 49.17 5.56 -35.91
C PHE A 239 48.58 6.84 -35.31
N ILE A 240 49.41 7.59 -34.60
CA ILE A 240 48.97 8.79 -33.88
C ILE A 240 48.76 9.96 -34.85
N THR A 241 49.74 10.22 -35.71
CA THR A 241 49.72 11.35 -36.66
C THR A 241 48.92 10.97 -37.91
N PRO A 242 47.85 11.71 -38.27
CA PRO A 242 47.05 11.41 -39.45
C PRO A 242 47.89 11.39 -40.73
N GLY A 243 47.87 10.28 -41.47
CA GLY A 243 48.62 10.10 -42.71
C GLY A 243 50.08 9.67 -42.54
N SER A 244 50.57 9.53 -41.30
CA SER A 244 51.87 8.93 -41.03
C SER A 244 51.83 7.41 -41.26
N ARG A 245 52.98 6.85 -41.67
CA ARG A 245 53.21 5.40 -41.75
C ARG A 245 53.98 4.86 -40.55
N ASP A 246 54.41 5.74 -39.65
CA ASP A 246 55.10 5.38 -38.44
C ASP A 246 54.08 5.10 -37.33
N SER A 247 54.02 3.85 -36.88
CA SER A 247 53.24 3.44 -35.71
C SER A 247 54.10 3.48 -34.46
N VAL A 248 53.57 4.00 -33.36
CA VAL A 248 54.20 3.86 -32.04
C VAL A 248 53.88 2.48 -31.46
N GLU A 249 54.85 1.87 -30.80
CA GLU A 249 54.71 0.53 -30.20
C GLU A 249 53.53 0.47 -29.22
N PHE A 250 53.42 1.45 -28.32
CA PHE A 250 52.31 1.57 -27.38
C PHE A 250 51.87 3.02 -27.22
N ALA A 251 50.57 3.23 -26.98
CA ALA A 251 50.05 4.53 -26.59
C ALA A 251 48.99 4.39 -25.49
N VAL A 252 49.12 5.16 -24.42
CA VAL A 252 48.10 5.23 -23.36
C VAL A 252 47.02 6.21 -23.79
N LYS A 253 45.75 5.80 -23.69
CA LYS A 253 44.60 6.63 -24.04
C LYS A 253 44.25 7.52 -22.88
N LEU A 254 44.48 8.82 -23.05
CA LEU A 254 44.02 9.83 -22.11
C LEU A 254 42.61 10.31 -22.52
N PRO A 255 41.72 10.51 -21.55
CA PRO A 255 40.39 11.04 -21.80
C PRO A 255 40.49 12.44 -22.40
N GLY A 256 39.74 12.69 -23.48
CA GLY A 256 39.65 14.02 -24.11
C GLY A 256 39.07 15.07 -23.16
N ARG A 257 39.25 16.36 -23.49
CA ARG A 257 38.80 17.47 -22.64
C ARG A 257 37.27 17.60 -22.59
N THR A 258 36.56 17.01 -23.56
CA THR A 258 35.10 17.09 -23.68
C THR A 258 34.50 15.70 -23.92
N GLU A 259 33.31 15.43 -23.38
CA GLU A 259 32.55 14.20 -23.68
C GLU A 259 32.32 14.07 -25.20
N GLY A 260 32.85 12.98 -25.79
CA GLY A 260 32.73 12.69 -27.23
C GLY A 260 33.92 13.10 -28.09
N GLU A 261 34.95 13.75 -27.54
CA GLU A 261 36.23 13.94 -28.25
C GLU A 261 37.03 12.63 -28.33
N ARG A 262 37.82 12.49 -29.40
CA ARG A 262 38.73 11.34 -29.54
C ARG A 262 39.74 11.34 -28.39
N PRO A 263 40.12 10.16 -27.87
CA PRO A 263 41.13 10.07 -26.82
C PRO A 263 42.45 10.68 -27.31
N VAL A 264 43.14 11.36 -26.40
CA VAL A 264 44.48 11.90 -26.65
C VAL A 264 45.49 10.81 -26.34
N TYR A 265 46.37 10.49 -27.29
CA TYR A 265 47.34 9.42 -27.10
C TYR A 265 48.61 9.93 -26.40
N LEU A 266 49.05 9.24 -25.36
CA LEU A 266 50.38 9.39 -24.78
C LEU A 266 51.32 8.34 -25.39
N PRO A 267 52.21 8.71 -26.33
CA PRO A 267 53.07 7.76 -27.02
C PRO A 267 54.15 7.21 -26.08
N ILE A 268 54.37 5.90 -26.12
CA ILE A 268 55.44 5.20 -25.40
C ILE A 268 56.19 4.31 -26.39
N ASP A 269 57.47 4.59 -26.57
CA ASP A 269 58.33 3.91 -27.53
C ASP A 269 59.56 3.34 -26.80
N SER A 270 59.85 2.05 -27.01
CA SER A 270 60.96 1.33 -26.40
C SER A 270 62.23 1.51 -27.22
N LYS A 271 63.32 1.91 -26.56
CA LYS A 271 64.63 2.05 -27.19
C LYS A 271 65.71 1.39 -26.35
N PHE A 272 66.42 0.45 -26.97
CA PHE A 272 67.52 -0.26 -26.32
C PHE A 272 68.78 -0.27 -27.22
N PRO A 273 69.65 0.76 -27.13
CA PRO A 273 70.95 0.79 -27.80
C PRO A 273 71.93 -0.16 -27.09
N GLN A 274 71.64 -1.46 -27.16
CA GLN A 274 72.35 -2.50 -26.42
C GLN A 274 73.84 -2.52 -26.73
N GLU A 275 74.23 -2.41 -28.00
CA GLU A 275 75.65 -2.52 -28.41
C GLU A 275 76.49 -1.36 -27.83
N ASP A 276 75.96 -0.14 -27.84
CA ASP A 276 76.64 1.02 -27.26
C ASP A 276 76.67 0.93 -25.73
N TYR A 277 75.61 0.38 -25.12
CA TYR A 277 75.53 0.15 -23.68
C TYR A 277 76.48 -0.96 -23.22
N GLU A 278 76.61 -2.06 -23.96
CA GLU A 278 77.56 -3.14 -23.68
C GLU A 278 79.00 -2.66 -23.81
N ARG A 279 79.33 -1.90 -24.86
CA ARG A 279 80.66 -1.27 -24.98
C ARG A 279 80.99 -0.36 -23.81
N LEU A 280 79.99 0.38 -23.32
CA LEU A 280 80.16 1.20 -22.12
C LEU A 280 80.44 0.34 -20.89
N LEU A 281 79.72 -0.76 -20.68
CA LEU A 281 79.95 -1.69 -19.58
C LEU A 281 81.34 -2.34 -19.66
N GLU A 282 81.74 -2.84 -20.83
CA GLU A 282 83.07 -3.42 -21.05
C GLU A 282 84.19 -2.42 -20.76
N ALA A 283 84.04 -1.18 -21.22
CA ALA A 283 85.00 -0.11 -20.94
C ALA A 283 85.08 0.22 -19.44
N GLN A 284 83.94 0.26 -18.74
CA GLN A 284 83.89 0.44 -17.28
C GLN A 284 84.54 -0.72 -16.53
N GLU A 285 84.28 -1.97 -16.92
CA GLU A 285 84.86 -3.17 -16.32
C GLU A 285 86.37 -3.26 -16.53
N SER A 286 86.86 -2.81 -17.68
CA SER A 286 88.30 -2.75 -18.00
C SER A 286 89.06 -1.71 -17.16
N GLY A 287 88.35 -0.81 -16.48
CA GLY A 287 88.95 0.27 -15.69
C GLY A 287 89.57 1.42 -16.50
N ASP A 288 89.41 1.40 -17.83
CA ASP A 288 89.86 2.48 -18.72
C ASP A 288 88.87 3.65 -18.69
N LYS A 289 89.25 4.71 -17.98
CA LYS A 289 88.41 5.91 -17.80
C LYS A 289 88.16 6.66 -19.10
N ASP A 290 89.15 6.72 -19.99
CA ASP A 290 89.02 7.48 -21.24
C ASP A 290 88.13 6.73 -22.24
N ALA A 291 88.27 5.40 -22.30
CA ALA A 291 87.39 4.55 -23.09
C ALA A 291 85.94 4.58 -22.57
N ALA A 292 85.76 4.53 -21.24
CA ALA A 292 84.43 4.60 -20.62
C ALA A 292 83.74 5.95 -20.93
N GLU A 293 84.46 7.07 -20.84
CA GLU A 293 83.93 8.40 -21.16
C GLU A 293 83.60 8.55 -22.65
N ALA A 294 84.41 7.97 -23.54
CA ALA A 294 84.14 7.96 -24.97
C ALA A 294 82.88 7.15 -25.31
N ALA A 295 82.77 5.92 -24.79
CA ALA A 295 81.58 5.06 -24.96
C ALA A 295 80.33 5.70 -24.37
N SER A 296 80.49 6.37 -23.23
CA SER A 296 79.44 7.18 -22.60
C SER A 296 78.93 8.22 -23.60
N LYS A 297 79.78 9.09 -24.15
CA LYS A 297 79.36 10.12 -25.13
C LYS A 297 78.63 9.55 -26.36
N VAL A 298 78.94 8.32 -26.78
CA VAL A 298 78.20 7.62 -27.84
C VAL A 298 76.76 7.32 -27.41
N VAL A 299 76.56 6.70 -26.23
CA VAL A 299 75.22 6.40 -25.69
C VAL A 299 74.35 7.65 -25.61
N GLU A 300 74.89 8.77 -25.12
CA GLU A 300 74.13 10.03 -25.05
C GLU A 300 73.71 10.53 -26.43
N ARG A 301 74.61 10.49 -27.42
CA ARG A 301 74.28 10.91 -28.78
C ARG A 301 73.18 10.04 -29.39
N VAL A 302 73.24 8.74 -29.13
CA VAL A 302 72.22 7.78 -29.60
C VAL A 302 70.88 8.09 -28.94
N ILE A 303 70.83 8.25 -27.62
CA ILE A 303 69.60 8.61 -26.89
C ILE A 303 69.03 9.94 -27.39
N LEU A 304 69.84 10.96 -27.58
CA LEU A 304 69.41 12.24 -28.16
C LEU A 304 68.82 12.09 -29.55
N THR A 305 69.45 11.26 -30.41
CA THR A 305 68.97 11.02 -31.77
C THR A 305 67.63 10.29 -31.76
N GLN A 306 67.51 9.23 -30.94
CA GLN A 306 66.26 8.49 -30.80
C GLN A 306 65.14 9.37 -30.24
N ALA A 307 65.44 10.25 -29.29
CA ALA A 307 64.44 11.15 -28.72
C ALA A 307 63.91 12.14 -29.76
N LYS A 308 64.78 12.68 -30.62
CA LYS A 308 64.36 13.54 -31.73
C LYS A 308 63.44 12.80 -32.70
N LEU A 309 63.77 11.56 -33.04
CA LEU A 309 62.94 10.73 -33.92
C LEU A 309 61.56 10.43 -33.29
N ILE A 310 61.51 10.09 -32.01
CA ILE A 310 60.25 9.88 -31.27
C ILE A 310 59.40 11.16 -31.31
N ALA A 311 60.02 12.31 -31.02
CA ALA A 311 59.32 13.59 -31.01
C ALA A 311 58.75 13.96 -32.39
N GLU A 312 59.54 13.78 -33.46
CA GLU A 312 59.13 14.07 -34.83
C GLU A 312 58.01 13.14 -35.32
N LYS A 313 58.05 11.86 -34.93
CA LYS A 313 57.09 10.86 -35.40
C LYS A 313 55.75 10.88 -34.65
N TYR A 314 55.79 11.11 -33.34
CA TYR A 314 54.65 10.78 -32.46
C TYR A 314 54.06 11.96 -31.68
N ILE A 315 54.71 13.13 -31.63
CA ILE A 315 54.16 14.32 -30.96
C ILE A 315 53.41 15.18 -31.98
N ASP A 316 52.10 15.02 -32.03
CA ASP A 316 51.14 15.75 -32.87
C ASP A 316 49.86 16.16 -32.10
N PRO A 317 49.91 17.18 -31.22
CA PRO A 317 48.69 17.74 -30.63
C PRO A 317 47.75 18.31 -31.71
N PRO A 318 46.43 18.01 -31.70
CA PRO A 318 45.65 17.50 -30.57
C PRO A 318 45.50 15.97 -30.49
N HIS A 319 46.08 15.19 -31.41
CA HIS A 319 45.95 13.73 -31.43
C HIS A 319 46.81 13.05 -30.36
N SER A 320 47.94 13.67 -30.01
CA SER A 320 48.82 13.22 -28.94
C SER A 320 48.94 14.23 -27.79
N THR A 321 49.54 13.78 -26.69
CA THR A 321 50.11 14.67 -25.68
C THR A 321 51.22 15.56 -26.28
N ASP A 322 51.53 16.65 -25.59
CA ASP A 322 52.59 17.59 -25.96
C ASP A 322 54.00 17.02 -25.72
N PHE A 323 54.10 15.86 -25.07
CA PHE A 323 55.33 15.10 -24.86
C PHE A 323 55.13 13.61 -25.17
N ALA A 324 56.22 12.87 -25.34
CA ALA A 324 56.23 11.41 -25.48
C ALA A 324 57.14 10.76 -24.44
N ILE A 325 57.00 9.45 -24.23
CA ILE A 325 57.84 8.67 -23.33
C ILE A 325 58.80 7.79 -24.12
N MET A 326 60.08 7.92 -23.83
CA MET A 326 61.10 6.96 -24.26
C MET A 326 61.33 5.97 -23.13
N TYR A 327 60.96 4.72 -23.36
CA TYR A 327 61.16 3.62 -22.44
C TYR A 327 62.53 2.96 -22.66
N LEU A 328 63.31 2.84 -21.58
CA LEU A 328 64.60 2.15 -21.57
C LEU A 328 64.44 0.85 -20.78
N PRO A 329 64.56 -0.34 -21.40
CA PRO A 329 64.21 -1.62 -20.76
C PRO A 329 65.06 -2.02 -19.55
N THR A 330 66.25 -1.44 -19.38
CA THR A 330 67.15 -1.74 -18.27
C THR A 330 67.34 -0.53 -17.36
N GLU A 331 67.27 -0.77 -16.05
CA GLU A 331 67.52 0.29 -15.06
C GLU A 331 68.95 0.84 -15.13
N GLY A 332 69.92 0.00 -15.49
CA GLY A 332 71.31 0.45 -15.67
C GLY A 332 71.47 1.46 -16.81
N LEU A 333 70.81 1.23 -17.95
CA LEU A 333 70.82 2.19 -19.06
C LEU A 333 70.11 3.50 -18.68
N PHE A 334 68.97 3.40 -17.97
CA PHE A 334 68.28 4.58 -17.45
C PHE A 334 69.14 5.39 -16.47
N ALA A 335 69.84 4.70 -15.56
CA ALA A 335 70.77 5.33 -14.62
C ALA A 335 71.92 6.06 -15.34
N GLU A 336 72.47 5.48 -16.41
CA GLU A 336 73.51 6.12 -17.23
C GLU A 336 73.02 7.40 -17.92
N VAL A 337 71.75 7.45 -18.33
CA VAL A 337 71.15 8.66 -18.89
C VAL A 337 70.93 9.73 -17.81
N ILE A 338 70.44 9.37 -16.62
CA ILE A 338 70.22 10.32 -15.51
C ILE A 338 71.54 10.85 -14.94
N ARG A 339 72.59 10.03 -14.90
CA ARG A 339 73.91 10.42 -14.37
C ARG A 339 74.50 11.62 -15.13
N ARG A 340 74.04 11.89 -16.35
CA ARG A 340 74.53 12.96 -17.22
C ARG A 340 73.89 14.30 -16.85
N PRO A 341 74.68 15.28 -16.38
CA PRO A 341 74.14 16.60 -16.07
C PRO A 341 73.49 17.24 -17.30
N GLY A 342 72.23 17.63 -17.17
CA GLY A 342 71.50 18.38 -18.20
C GLY A 342 70.93 17.57 -19.37
N LEU A 343 71.28 16.28 -19.52
CA LEU A 343 70.74 15.45 -20.61
C LEU A 343 69.23 15.25 -20.48
N THR A 344 68.76 14.83 -19.30
CA THR A 344 67.33 14.63 -19.03
C THR A 344 66.53 15.92 -19.18
N SER A 345 67.05 17.05 -18.66
CA SER A 345 66.43 18.36 -18.82
C SER A 345 66.33 18.79 -20.28
N LYS A 346 67.36 18.49 -21.09
CA LYS A 346 67.36 18.77 -22.52
C LYS A 346 66.31 17.94 -23.28
N LEU A 347 66.26 16.64 -22.99
CA LEU A 347 65.27 15.72 -23.58
C LEU A 347 63.84 16.19 -23.26
N GLN A 348 63.58 16.57 -22.01
CA GLN A 348 62.27 17.01 -21.56
C GLN A 348 61.90 18.40 -22.09
N ASN A 349 62.75 19.41 -21.93
CA ASN A 349 62.39 20.80 -22.21
C ASN A 349 62.51 21.19 -23.69
N GLU A 350 63.54 20.68 -24.40
CA GLU A 350 63.78 21.04 -25.80
C GLU A 350 63.10 20.07 -26.76
N ILE A 351 63.11 18.77 -26.44
CA ILE A 351 62.64 17.71 -27.36
C ILE A 351 61.24 17.20 -26.97
N ARG A 352 60.76 17.55 -25.76
CA ARG A 352 59.47 17.09 -25.21
C ARG A 352 59.39 15.57 -25.12
N VAL A 353 60.49 14.92 -24.75
CA VAL A 353 60.56 13.47 -24.51
C VAL A 353 61.01 13.21 -23.09
N ILE A 354 60.20 12.46 -22.35
CA ILE A 354 60.50 12.01 -20.99
C ILE A 354 61.12 10.63 -21.09
N VAL A 355 62.30 10.45 -20.51
CA VAL A 355 62.95 9.14 -20.44
C VAL A 355 62.54 8.42 -19.17
N THR A 356 62.22 7.14 -19.27
CA THR A 356 61.82 6.31 -18.13
C THR A 356 62.51 4.96 -18.16
N GLY A 357 62.99 4.49 -17.00
CA GLY A 357 63.30 3.06 -16.77
C GLY A 357 62.06 2.27 -16.32
N PRO A 358 62.18 0.94 -16.14
CA PRO A 358 61.09 0.04 -15.73
C PRO A 358 60.32 0.49 -14.48
N THR A 359 61.02 0.91 -13.43
CA THR A 359 60.43 1.30 -12.14
C THR A 359 59.78 2.67 -12.21
N THR A 360 60.39 3.58 -12.98
CA THR A 360 59.87 4.95 -13.15
C THR A 360 58.61 4.91 -14.01
N LEU A 361 58.62 4.13 -15.09
CA LEU A 361 57.42 3.94 -15.92
C LEU A 361 56.29 3.31 -15.11
N MET A 362 56.57 2.23 -14.36
CA MET A 362 55.58 1.61 -13.48
C MET A 362 54.96 2.60 -12.49
N SER A 363 55.77 3.49 -11.92
CA SER A 363 55.32 4.53 -10.99
C SER A 363 54.45 5.59 -11.69
N LEU A 364 54.82 5.98 -12.91
CA LEU A 364 54.03 6.88 -13.76
C LEU A 364 52.68 6.26 -14.15
N LEU A 365 52.68 5.00 -14.58
CA LEU A 365 51.47 4.26 -14.93
C LEU A 365 50.53 4.11 -13.72
N ASN A 366 51.05 3.80 -12.53
CA ASN A 366 50.24 3.75 -11.31
C ASN A 366 49.64 5.12 -10.96
N SER A 367 50.39 6.19 -11.16
CA SER A 367 49.89 7.56 -10.94
C SER A 367 48.78 7.91 -11.94
N LEU A 368 48.94 7.54 -13.22
CA LEU A 368 47.91 7.69 -14.26
C LEU A 368 46.67 6.85 -13.95
N GLN A 369 46.85 5.62 -13.45
CA GLN A 369 45.74 4.73 -13.07
C GLN A 369 44.87 5.38 -11.98
N MET A 370 45.48 6.05 -10.99
CA MET A 370 44.73 6.80 -9.98
C MET A 370 43.94 7.96 -10.59
N GLY A 371 44.53 8.68 -11.56
CA GLY A 371 43.84 9.70 -12.35
C GLY A 371 42.63 9.16 -13.12
N PHE A 372 42.77 8.02 -13.79
CA PHE A 372 41.66 7.36 -14.48
C PHE A 372 40.56 6.90 -13.54
N ARG A 373 40.91 6.36 -12.36
CA ARG A 373 39.93 5.96 -11.35
C ARG A 373 39.13 7.15 -10.84
N THR A 374 39.78 8.28 -10.54
CA THR A 374 39.11 9.50 -10.11
C THR A 374 38.14 10.01 -11.18
N LEU A 375 38.58 10.08 -12.45
CA LEU A 375 37.71 10.54 -13.53
C LEU A 375 36.52 9.59 -13.77
N ALA A 376 36.74 8.27 -13.73
CA ALA A 376 35.65 7.30 -13.87
C ALA A 376 34.61 7.42 -12.75
N ILE A 377 35.03 7.78 -11.54
CA ILE A 377 34.13 8.07 -10.42
C ILE A 377 33.34 9.36 -10.68
N GLU A 378 33.97 10.41 -11.21
CA GLU A 378 33.28 11.66 -11.57
C GLU A 378 32.22 11.44 -12.65
N GLN A 379 32.54 10.70 -13.71
CA GLN A 379 31.58 10.36 -14.79
C GLN A 379 30.39 9.58 -14.27
N ARG A 380 30.62 8.52 -13.47
CA ARG A 380 29.54 7.74 -12.85
C ARG A 380 28.69 8.58 -11.89
N SER A 381 29.29 9.54 -11.20
CA SER A 381 28.56 10.47 -10.34
C SER A 381 27.67 11.43 -11.16
N SER A 382 28.13 11.85 -12.34
CA SER A 382 27.32 12.62 -13.31
C SER A 382 26.13 11.81 -13.82
N GLU A 383 26.34 10.54 -14.19
CA GLU A 383 25.26 9.63 -14.60
C GLU A 383 24.22 9.44 -13.48
N VAL A 384 24.67 9.23 -12.24
CA VAL A 384 23.78 9.15 -11.07
C VAL A 384 22.95 10.44 -10.92
N TRP A 385 23.55 11.61 -11.14
CA TRP A 385 22.84 12.89 -11.07
C TRP A 385 21.78 13.04 -12.17
N GLN A 386 22.05 12.54 -13.38
CA GLN A 386 21.07 12.48 -14.47
C GLN A 386 19.90 11.57 -14.10
N VAL A 387 20.17 10.37 -13.57
CA VAL A 387 19.13 9.43 -13.12
C VAL A 387 18.29 10.03 -11.99
N LEU A 388 18.91 10.68 -11.00
CA LEU A 388 18.21 11.37 -9.93
C LEU A 388 17.37 12.54 -10.44
N SER A 389 17.84 13.27 -11.45
CA SER A 389 17.08 14.35 -12.07
C SER A 389 15.86 13.83 -12.84
N ALA A 390 16.01 12.72 -13.57
CA ALA A 390 14.89 12.04 -14.22
C ALA A 390 13.88 11.52 -13.19
N ALA A 391 14.34 10.90 -12.11
CA ALA A 391 13.49 10.45 -11.01
C ALA A 391 12.75 11.62 -10.35
N LYS A 392 13.42 12.76 -10.11
CA LYS A 392 12.80 13.98 -9.58
C LYS A 392 11.67 14.49 -10.48
N GLN A 393 11.87 14.50 -11.80
CA GLN A 393 10.81 14.88 -12.74
C GLN A 393 9.61 13.92 -12.65
N GLU A 394 9.85 12.62 -12.53
CA GLU A 394 8.78 11.63 -12.40
C GLU A 394 8.01 11.81 -11.07
N PHE A 395 8.70 12.08 -9.96
CA PHE A 395 8.05 12.45 -8.70
C PHE A 395 7.22 13.73 -8.78
N GLN A 396 7.67 14.75 -9.54
CA GLN A 396 6.86 15.94 -9.79
C GLN A 396 5.57 15.62 -10.55
N LYS A 397 5.64 14.73 -11.56
CA LYS A 397 4.44 14.27 -12.28
C LYS A 397 3.48 13.52 -11.34
N TYR A 398 4.00 12.65 -10.47
CA TYR A 398 3.17 11.98 -9.46
C TYR A 398 2.48 12.99 -8.53
N GLY A 399 3.18 14.05 -8.10
CA GLY A 399 2.59 15.14 -7.33
C GLY A 399 1.38 15.76 -8.03
N GLN A 400 1.47 16.04 -9.34
CA GLN A 400 0.35 16.58 -10.13
C GLN A 400 -0.85 15.61 -10.20
N VAL A 401 -0.61 14.30 -10.18
CA VAL A 401 -1.68 13.29 -10.15
C VAL A 401 -2.37 13.30 -8.78
N TRP A 402 -1.61 13.39 -7.69
CA TRP A 402 -2.17 13.52 -6.33
C TRP A 402 -2.99 14.81 -6.17
N ASP A 403 -2.50 15.94 -6.68
CA ASP A 403 -3.24 17.21 -6.66
C ASP A 403 -4.57 17.11 -7.42
N LYS A 404 -4.60 16.37 -8.54
CA LYS A 404 -5.85 16.11 -9.28
C LYS A 404 -6.80 15.22 -8.49
N LEU A 405 -6.29 14.18 -7.84
CA LEU A 405 -7.09 13.29 -7.01
C LEU A 405 -7.70 14.04 -5.82
N GLU A 406 -6.92 14.91 -5.17
CA GLU A 406 -7.40 15.77 -4.08
C GLU A 406 -8.58 16.63 -4.55
N LYS A 407 -8.45 17.32 -5.70
CA LYS A 407 -9.54 18.11 -6.27
C LYS A 407 -10.79 17.29 -6.58
N GLN A 408 -10.63 16.07 -7.10
CA GLN A 408 -11.74 15.17 -7.36
C GLN A 408 -12.43 14.72 -6.07
N LEU A 409 -11.67 14.35 -5.05
CA LEU A 409 -12.21 14.00 -3.73
C LEU A 409 -12.95 15.18 -3.10
N GLN A 410 -12.42 16.39 -3.21
CA GLN A 410 -13.09 17.60 -2.73
C GLN A 410 -14.43 17.83 -3.46
N THR A 411 -14.45 17.59 -4.77
CA THR A 411 -15.68 17.68 -5.58
C THR A 411 -16.71 16.65 -5.12
N VAL A 412 -16.30 15.39 -4.95
CA VAL A 412 -17.17 14.32 -4.43
C VAL A 412 -17.70 14.68 -3.03
N GLN A 413 -16.84 15.21 -2.16
CA GLN A 413 -17.23 15.65 -0.82
C GLN A 413 -18.31 16.73 -0.87
N ASN A 414 -18.16 17.73 -1.76
CA ASN A 414 -19.15 18.78 -1.96
C ASN A 414 -20.50 18.21 -2.47
N THR A 415 -20.46 17.28 -3.43
CA THR A 415 -21.66 16.60 -3.94
C THR A 415 -22.40 15.83 -2.85
N VAL A 416 -21.66 15.09 -2.00
CA VAL A 416 -22.25 14.39 -0.85
C VAL A 416 -22.92 15.37 0.11
N GLN A 417 -22.32 16.53 0.35
CA GLN A 417 -22.87 17.55 1.23
C GLN A 417 -24.16 18.19 0.66
N GLN A 418 -24.22 18.43 -0.65
CA GLN A 418 -25.43 18.88 -1.33
C GLN A 418 -26.54 17.82 -1.24
N GLY A 419 -26.21 16.55 -1.48
CA GLY A 419 -27.13 15.43 -1.34
C GLY A 419 -27.74 15.36 0.07
N LYS A 420 -26.91 15.44 1.12
CA LYS A 420 -27.40 15.50 2.51
C LYS A 420 -28.35 16.67 2.77
N THR A 421 -28.07 17.83 2.17
CA THR A 421 -28.91 19.03 2.36
C THR A 421 -30.28 18.84 1.70
N ARG A 422 -30.32 18.32 0.46
CA ARG A 422 -31.57 17.94 -0.20
C ARG A 422 -32.34 16.87 0.57
N THR A 423 -31.69 15.82 1.06
CA THR A 423 -32.34 14.79 1.90
C THR A 423 -32.99 15.40 3.15
N ARG A 424 -32.30 16.33 3.84
CA ARG A 424 -32.86 17.04 5.00
C ARG A 424 -34.02 17.98 4.65
N ALA A 425 -34.03 18.55 3.44
CA ALA A 425 -35.15 19.36 2.96
C ALA A 425 -36.37 18.48 2.67
N VAL A 426 -36.16 17.33 2.02
CA VAL A 426 -37.18 16.31 1.76
C VAL A 426 -37.74 15.74 3.06
N GLU A 427 -36.90 15.36 4.04
CA GLU A 427 -37.36 14.91 5.36
C GLU A 427 -38.22 15.96 6.08
N ARG A 428 -37.85 17.26 5.97
CA ARG A 428 -38.66 18.34 6.55
C ARG A 428 -40.02 18.46 5.86
N ARG A 429 -40.08 18.39 4.53
CA ARG A 429 -41.34 18.44 3.77
C ARG A 429 -42.21 17.21 4.03
N LEU A 430 -41.62 16.01 4.11
CA LEU A 430 -42.36 14.78 4.47
C LEU A 430 -42.94 14.86 5.89
N ARG A 431 -42.20 15.38 6.87
CA ARG A 431 -42.72 15.63 8.22
C ARG A 431 -43.84 16.68 8.25
N SER A 432 -43.79 17.70 7.39
CA SER A 432 -44.89 18.66 7.28
C SER A 432 -46.15 18.05 6.66
N VAL A 433 -46.00 17.11 5.72
CA VAL A 433 -47.15 16.37 5.14
C VAL A 433 -47.77 15.42 6.17
N GLU A 434 -46.93 14.71 6.94
CA GLU A 434 -47.41 13.84 8.04
C GLU A 434 -48.11 14.62 9.17
N THR A 435 -47.82 15.93 9.31
CA THR A 435 -48.53 16.81 10.27
C THR A 435 -49.75 17.51 9.65
N LEU A 436 -49.83 17.65 8.33
CA LEU A 436 -51.00 18.18 7.61
C LEU A 436 -52.14 17.16 7.47
N GLU A 437 -51.89 15.85 7.53
CA GLU A 437 -52.96 14.84 7.60
C GLU A 437 -53.75 14.84 8.94
N LEU A 438 -53.33 15.64 9.94
CA LEU A 438 -54.08 15.88 11.18
C LEU A 438 -54.95 17.16 11.14
N GLY A 439 -54.91 17.94 10.05
CA GLY A 439 -55.70 19.15 9.87
C GLY A 439 -56.21 19.24 8.44
N GLY A 440 -57.40 18.71 8.20
CA GLY A 440 -57.93 18.49 6.85
C GLY A 440 -58.05 19.77 6.00
N GLU A 441 -57.34 19.78 4.88
CA GLU A 441 -57.77 20.39 3.62
C GLU A 441 -56.94 19.80 2.47
N GLN A 442 -57.63 19.20 1.49
CA GLN A 442 -57.04 18.70 0.25
C GLN A 442 -56.70 19.88 -0.65
N LEU A 443 -55.43 20.04 -1.01
CA LEU A 443 -54.98 20.88 -2.13
C LEU A 443 -54.06 20.07 -3.04
N GLU A 444 -54.18 20.38 -4.33
CA GLU A 444 -53.87 19.55 -5.49
C GLU A 444 -52.36 19.25 -5.68
N LEU A 445 -52.09 18.03 -6.15
CA LEU A 445 -50.75 17.45 -6.35
C LEU A 445 -49.95 18.03 -7.53
N GLU A 446 -50.45 19.05 -8.22
CA GLU A 446 -49.81 19.63 -9.42
C GLU A 446 -48.68 20.62 -9.11
N ASP A 447 -48.71 21.32 -7.98
CA ASP A 447 -47.69 22.34 -7.63
C ASP A 447 -46.37 21.75 -7.07
N ILE A 448 -46.29 20.42 -6.87
CA ILE A 448 -45.17 19.78 -6.15
C ILE A 448 -43.99 19.46 -7.09
N PHE A 449 -44.21 19.34 -8.40
CA PHE A 449 -43.16 18.97 -9.34
C PHE A 449 -42.43 20.17 -9.97
N ASP A 450 -43.10 21.32 -10.11
CA ASP A 450 -42.50 22.51 -10.75
C ASP A 450 -41.43 23.19 -9.90
N GLU A 451 -41.44 22.99 -8.58
CA GLU A 451 -40.44 23.57 -7.66
C GLU A 451 -39.13 22.77 -7.57
N LEU A 452 -39.07 21.57 -8.18
CA LEU A 452 -37.89 20.69 -8.16
C LEU A 452 -36.94 20.91 -9.34
N GLU A 453 -37.36 21.61 -10.40
CA GLU A 453 -36.50 21.96 -11.55
C GLU A 453 -35.79 23.32 -11.40
N ALA A 454 -36.12 24.12 -10.38
CA ALA A 454 -35.63 25.50 -10.24
C ALA A 454 -34.45 25.71 -9.24
N GLU A 455 -34.00 24.68 -8.50
CA GLU A 455 -32.84 24.73 -7.56
C GLU A 455 -31.89 23.55 -7.74
#